data_AF-A0A7W9YCV3-F1
#
_entry.id   AF-A0A7W9YCV3-F1
#
_cell.length_a   1.000
_cell.length_b   1.000
_cell.length_c   1.000
_cell.angle_alpha   90.00
_cell.angle_beta   90.00
_cell.angle_gamma   90.00
#
_symmetry.space_group_name_H-M   'P 1'
#
loop_
_entity.id
_entity.type
_entity.pdbx_description
1 polymer ?
#
loop_
_entity_poly.entity_id
_entity_poly.type
_entity_poly.pdbx_seq_one_letter_code
_entity_poly.pdbx_strand_id
1 'polypeptide(L)'
;MQLQSQFVLRCILPAFASMLLCGLLFLSLSWAAARSDEVAVARQRDLVTLTVVKLKAGIAHDQESATVWDDAVKNTQSGNLEWIKTNLGSWMHSYFGHDAALVLRSNLTPLYRFTADAEYSPSTDDLRKAK
;
A
#
# COMPACT_ATOMS: atom_id res chain seq x y z
N MET A 1 -70.73 8.40 14.83
CA MET A 1 -69.63 7.43 14.56
C MET A 1 -69.15 7.43 13.10
N GLN A 2 -70.01 7.64 12.07
CA GLN A 2 -69.60 7.59 10.66
C GLN A 2 -68.59 8.70 10.21
N LEU A 3 -68.67 9.92 10.75
CA LEU A 3 -67.75 11.02 10.41
C LEU A 3 -66.31 10.79 10.92
N GLN A 4 -66.14 10.14 12.08
CA GLN A 4 -64.81 9.80 12.60
C GLN A 4 -64.14 8.69 11.78
N SER A 5 -64.92 7.73 11.27
CA SER A 5 -64.41 6.63 10.44
C SER A 5 -63.88 7.12 9.08
N GLN A 6 -64.55 8.06 8.43
CA GLN A 6 -64.10 8.61 7.15
C GLN A 6 -62.85 9.51 7.28
N PHE A 7 -62.74 10.26 8.38
CA PHE A 7 -61.57 11.11 8.64
C PHE A 7 -60.31 10.27 8.94
N VAL A 8 -60.47 9.21 9.74
CA VAL A 8 -59.42 8.22 10.01
C VAL A 8 -58.96 7.54 8.72
N LEU A 9 -59.90 7.05 7.89
CA LEU A 9 -59.54 6.36 6.65
C LEU A 9 -58.82 7.26 5.64
N ARG A 10 -59.23 8.53 5.55
CA ARG A 10 -58.74 9.46 4.51
C ARG A 10 -57.43 10.17 4.88
N CYS A 11 -57.11 10.28 6.17
CA CYS A 11 -55.87 10.92 6.64
C CYS A 11 -54.86 9.94 7.28
N ILE A 12 -55.30 8.97 8.08
CA ILE A 12 -54.38 8.08 8.81
C ILE A 12 -53.78 7.04 7.86
N LEU A 13 -54.57 6.49 6.94
CA LEU A 13 -54.09 5.49 5.98
C LEU A 13 -52.93 6.00 5.09
N PRO A 14 -53.03 7.17 4.41
CA PRO A 14 -51.92 7.69 3.62
C PRO A 14 -50.72 8.15 4.48
N ALA A 15 -50.96 8.65 5.69
CA ALA A 15 -49.87 9.00 6.61
C ALA A 15 -49.07 7.75 7.03
N PHE A 16 -49.77 6.67 7.36
CA PHE A 16 -49.15 5.39 7.73
C PHE A 16 -48.40 4.77 6.54
N ALA A 17 -49.00 4.79 5.35
CA ALA A 17 -48.34 4.34 4.12
C ALA A 17 -47.07 5.14 3.81
N SER A 18 -47.11 6.47 3.95
CA SER A 18 -45.92 7.32 3.76
C SER A 18 -44.84 7.02 4.79
N MET A 19 -45.21 6.82 6.06
CA MET A 19 -44.26 6.46 7.11
C MET A 19 -43.61 5.10 6.86
N LEU A 20 -44.38 4.11 6.42
CA LEU A 20 -43.86 2.80 6.01
C LEU A 20 -42.89 2.93 4.83
N LEU A 21 -43.24 3.73 3.82
CA LEU A 21 -42.39 3.95 2.66
C LEU A 21 -41.06 4.61 3.07
N CYS A 22 -41.10 5.65 3.90
CA CYS A 22 -39.89 6.28 4.44
C CYS A 22 -39.05 5.30 5.27
N GLY A 23 -39.68 4.46 6.08
CA GLY A 23 -38.99 3.43 6.87
C GLY A 23 -38.29 2.40 5.98
N LEU A 24 -38.97 1.90 4.95
CA LEU A 24 -38.39 0.97 3.98
C LEU A 24 -37.24 1.60 3.19
N LEU A 25 -37.40 2.85 2.76
CA LEU A 25 -36.34 3.59 2.09
C LEU A 25 -35.12 3.75 2.99
N PHE A 26 -35.31 4.17 4.23
CA PHE A 26 -34.21 4.32 5.20
C PHE A 26 -33.48 3.00 5.45
N LEU A 27 -34.22 1.90 5.65
CA LEU A 27 -33.62 0.58 5.86
C LEU A 27 -32.87 0.09 4.62
N SER A 28 -33.45 0.27 3.43
CA SER A 28 -32.80 -0.15 2.19
C SER A 28 -31.51 0.64 1.92
N LEU A 29 -31.54 1.95 2.16
CA LEU A 29 -30.41 2.83 1.92
C LEU A 29 -29.29 2.60 2.92
N SER A 30 -29.62 2.41 4.20
CA SER A 30 -28.63 2.08 5.24
C SER A 30 -27.99 0.71 5.00
N TRP A 31 -28.77 -0.29 4.58
CA TRP A 31 -28.24 -1.60 4.20
C TRP A 31 -27.33 -1.51 2.97
N ALA A 32 -27.75 -0.78 1.93
CA ALA A 32 -26.96 -0.59 0.72
C ALA A 32 -25.64 0.14 1.03
N ALA A 33 -25.68 1.18 1.86
CA ALA A 33 -24.48 1.89 2.32
C ALA A 33 -23.53 0.95 3.06
N ALA A 34 -24.03 0.20 4.06
CA ALA A 34 -23.21 -0.74 4.82
C ALA A 34 -22.56 -1.81 3.93
N ARG A 35 -23.29 -2.34 2.95
CA ARG A 35 -22.75 -3.31 1.98
C ARG A 35 -21.74 -2.70 1.02
N SER A 36 -21.97 -1.47 0.57
CA SER A 36 -21.01 -0.74 -0.26
C SER A 36 -19.70 -0.50 0.50
N ASP A 37 -19.78 -0.12 1.76
CA ASP A 37 -18.61 0.11 2.62
C ASP A 37 -17.80 -1.18 2.84
N GLU A 38 -18.49 -2.31 3.09
CA GLU A 38 -17.84 -3.62 3.25
C GLU A 38 -17.04 -4.02 1.99
N VAL A 39 -17.65 -3.88 0.81
CA VAL A 39 -16.99 -4.18 -0.47
C VAL A 39 -15.84 -3.20 -0.75
N ALA A 40 -16.04 -1.92 -0.46
CA ALA A 40 -15.00 -0.90 -0.65
C ALA A 40 -13.76 -1.20 0.22
N VAL A 41 -13.97 -1.56 1.50
CA VAL A 41 -12.89 -1.91 2.42
C VAL A 41 -12.15 -3.16 1.96
N ALA A 42 -12.86 -4.21 1.52
CA ALA A 42 -12.23 -5.42 0.99
C ALA A 42 -11.36 -5.10 -0.23
N ARG A 43 -11.89 -4.34 -1.20
CA ARG A 43 -11.17 -3.94 -2.40
C ARG A 43 -9.94 -3.08 -2.08
N GLN A 44 -10.05 -2.15 -1.14
CA GLN A 44 -8.93 -1.31 -0.73
C GLN A 44 -7.80 -2.16 -0.13
N ARG A 45 -8.12 -3.15 0.72
CA ARG A 45 -7.12 -4.09 1.26
C ARG A 45 -6.43 -4.89 0.17
N ASP A 46 -7.17 -5.37 -0.82
CA ASP A 46 -6.60 -6.11 -1.95
C ASP A 46 -5.68 -5.23 -2.80
N LEU A 47 -6.09 -3.97 -3.06
CA LEU A 47 -5.27 -3.02 -3.80
C LEU A 47 -3.97 -2.68 -3.06
N VAL A 48 -4.01 -2.47 -1.74
CA VAL A 48 -2.81 -2.24 -0.93
C VAL A 48 -1.89 -3.46 -1.01
N THR A 49 -2.44 -4.66 -0.81
CA THR A 49 -1.69 -5.93 -0.91
C THR A 49 -1.02 -6.07 -2.27
N LEU A 50 -1.78 -5.88 -3.35
CA LEU A 50 -1.28 -5.95 -4.71
C LEU A 50 -0.20 -4.91 -4.99
N THR A 51 -0.40 -3.68 -4.51
CA THR A 51 0.56 -2.58 -4.67
C THR A 51 1.87 -2.93 -3.98
N VAL A 52 1.83 -3.43 -2.73
CA VAL A 52 3.05 -3.86 -2.02
C VAL A 52 3.76 -5.00 -2.76
N VAL A 53 3.03 -6.00 -3.26
CA VAL A 53 3.62 -7.11 -4.03
C VAL A 53 4.29 -6.58 -5.30
N LYS A 54 3.63 -5.67 -6.04
CA LYS A 54 4.20 -5.07 -7.24
C LYS A 54 5.43 -4.22 -6.96
N LEU A 55 5.41 -3.42 -5.89
CA LEU A 55 6.58 -2.64 -5.46
C LEU A 55 7.76 -3.55 -5.13
N LYS A 56 7.54 -4.64 -4.41
CA LYS A 56 8.60 -5.63 -4.11
C LYS A 56 9.16 -6.27 -5.38
N ALA A 57 8.29 -6.67 -6.30
CA ALA A 57 8.71 -7.24 -7.58
C ALA A 57 9.50 -6.23 -8.43
N GLY A 58 9.10 -4.96 -8.43
CA GLY A 58 9.81 -3.86 -9.09
C GLY A 58 11.22 -3.68 -8.55
N ILE A 59 11.38 -3.58 -7.22
CA ILE A 59 12.71 -3.45 -6.59
C ILE A 59 13.64 -4.59 -6.99
N ALA A 60 13.16 -5.84 -6.98
CA ALA A 60 13.99 -6.99 -7.35
C ALA A 60 14.41 -6.94 -8.83
N HIS A 61 13.48 -6.54 -9.72
CA HIS A 61 13.76 -6.38 -11.15
C HIS A 61 14.79 -5.26 -11.41
N ASP A 62 14.64 -4.13 -10.74
CA ASP A 62 15.57 -3.00 -10.86
C ASP A 62 16.97 -3.39 -10.37
N GLN A 63 17.07 -4.10 -9.25
CA GLN A 63 18.34 -4.63 -8.72
C GLN A 63 19.04 -5.56 -9.70
N GLU A 64 18.30 -6.41 -10.42
CA GLU A 64 18.87 -7.36 -11.39
C GLU A 64 19.69 -6.63 -12.47
N SER A 65 19.26 -5.43 -12.89
CA SER A 65 19.91 -4.63 -13.93
C SER A 65 21.38 -4.30 -13.63
N ALA A 66 21.76 -4.22 -12.35
CA ALA A 66 23.15 -3.99 -11.93
C ALA A 66 23.82 -5.21 -11.29
N THR A 67 23.05 -6.18 -10.78
CA THR A 67 23.58 -7.27 -9.93
C THR A 67 23.73 -8.63 -10.62
N VAL A 68 23.09 -8.85 -11.77
CA VAL A 68 23.19 -10.14 -12.51
C VAL A 68 24.51 -10.33 -13.24
N TRP A 69 25.27 -9.25 -13.42
CA TRP A 69 26.49 -9.24 -14.22
C TRP A 69 27.71 -9.77 -13.46
N ASP A 70 28.63 -10.42 -14.17
CA ASP A 70 29.92 -10.88 -13.63
C ASP A 70 30.71 -9.76 -12.95
N ASP A 71 30.61 -8.53 -13.47
CA ASP A 71 31.29 -7.37 -12.91
C ASP A 71 30.76 -7.02 -11.51
N ALA A 72 29.48 -7.26 -11.24
CA ALA A 72 28.93 -7.06 -9.90
C ALA A 72 29.57 -8.00 -8.89
N VAL A 73 29.74 -9.27 -9.25
CA VAL A 73 30.42 -10.26 -8.40
C VAL A 73 31.88 -9.90 -8.19
N LYS A 74 32.63 -9.59 -9.26
CA LYS A 74 34.06 -9.26 -9.18
C LYS A 74 34.30 -8.01 -8.33
N ASN A 75 33.56 -6.94 -8.57
CA ASN A 75 33.74 -5.66 -7.87
C ASN A 75 33.27 -5.71 -6.41
N THR A 76 32.22 -6.48 -6.10
CA THR A 76 31.80 -6.66 -4.70
C THR A 76 32.77 -7.53 -3.91
N GLN A 77 33.32 -8.60 -4.51
CA GLN A 77 34.33 -9.45 -3.86
C GLN A 77 35.66 -8.73 -3.65
N SER A 78 36.12 -7.96 -4.63
CA SER A 78 37.35 -7.16 -4.49
C SER A 78 37.17 -5.95 -3.57
N GLY A 79 35.93 -5.61 -3.19
CA GLY A 79 35.62 -4.44 -2.39
C GLY A 79 35.87 -3.13 -3.15
N ASN A 80 35.69 -3.11 -4.47
CA ASN A 80 35.83 -1.92 -5.29
C ASN A 80 34.71 -0.91 -4.99
N LEU A 81 34.93 -0.08 -3.97
CA LEU A 81 33.94 0.87 -3.48
C LEU A 81 33.55 1.94 -4.51
N GLU A 82 34.44 2.29 -5.44
CA GLU A 82 34.14 3.25 -6.50
C GLU A 82 33.09 2.70 -7.47
N TRP A 83 33.30 1.47 -7.94
CA TRP A 83 32.33 0.78 -8.78
C TRP A 83 31.01 0.56 -8.05
N ILE A 84 31.06 0.12 -6.78
CA ILE A 84 29.87 -0.12 -5.96
C ILE A 84 29.08 1.17 -5.74
N LYS A 85 29.74 2.26 -5.35
CA LYS A 85 29.10 3.57 -5.15
C LYS A 85 28.40 4.03 -6.43
N THR A 86 29.05 3.86 -7.57
CA THR A 86 28.54 4.33 -8.86
C THR A 86 27.34 3.50 -9.32
N ASN A 87 27.49 2.17 -9.37
CA ASN A 87 26.52 1.27 -9.99
C ASN A 87 25.42 0.81 -9.03
N LEU A 88 25.75 0.52 -7.77
CA LEU A 88 24.81 0.00 -6.77
C LEU A 88 24.27 1.09 -5.82
N GLY A 89 24.81 2.32 -5.91
CA GLY A 89 24.35 3.48 -5.16
C GLY A 89 23.74 4.53 -6.09
N SER A 90 24.57 5.45 -6.58
CA SER A 90 24.10 6.65 -7.29
C SER A 90 23.30 6.36 -8.56
N TRP A 91 23.66 5.32 -9.33
CA TRP A 91 22.92 4.96 -10.53
C TRP A 91 21.55 4.36 -10.21
N MET A 92 21.47 3.47 -9.21
CA MET A 92 20.18 2.94 -8.74
C MET A 92 19.25 4.06 -8.26
N HIS A 93 19.79 5.10 -7.64
CA HIS A 93 19.00 6.27 -7.26
C HIS A 93 18.59 7.11 -8.47
N SER A 94 19.53 7.51 -9.33
CA SER A 94 19.22 8.43 -10.43
C SER A 94 18.38 7.80 -11.54
N TYR A 95 18.49 6.49 -11.76
CA TYR A 95 17.77 5.77 -12.80
C TYR A 95 16.46 5.15 -12.30
N PHE A 96 16.46 4.46 -11.15
CA PHE A 96 15.30 3.75 -10.60
C PHE A 96 14.63 4.46 -9.41
N GLY A 97 15.20 5.55 -8.90
CA GLY A 97 14.63 6.30 -7.77
C GLY A 97 14.79 5.59 -6.42
N HIS A 98 15.74 4.67 -6.27
CA HIS A 98 15.99 4.03 -4.98
C HIS A 98 16.70 4.99 -4.01
N ASP A 99 16.04 5.33 -2.90
CA ASP A 99 16.58 6.27 -1.92
C ASP A 99 17.57 5.66 -0.93
N ALA A 100 17.64 4.34 -0.86
CA ALA A 100 18.59 3.64 0.01
C ALA A 100 19.03 2.30 -0.59
N ALA A 101 20.29 1.94 -0.36
CA ALA A 101 20.81 0.63 -0.68
C ALA A 101 21.81 0.17 0.38
N LEU A 102 21.86 -1.15 0.60
CA LEU A 102 22.82 -1.81 1.47
C LEU A 102 23.46 -2.97 0.71
N VAL A 103 24.78 -2.92 0.56
CA VAL A 103 25.55 -4.01 -0.03
C VAL A 103 26.23 -4.77 1.10
N LEU A 104 26.02 -6.09 1.14
CA LEU A 104 26.57 -6.97 2.17
C LEU A 104 27.70 -7.82 1.60
N ARG A 105 28.65 -8.18 2.47
CA ARG A 105 29.62 -9.25 2.20
C ARG A 105 28.94 -10.61 2.34
N SER A 106 29.61 -11.66 1.90
CA SER A 106 29.15 -13.05 2.04
C SER A 106 28.91 -13.49 3.50
N ASN A 107 29.60 -12.87 4.46
CA ASN A 107 29.40 -13.09 5.90
C ASN A 107 28.31 -12.19 6.51
N LEU A 108 27.47 -11.54 5.69
CA LEU A 108 26.39 -10.62 6.09
C LEU A 108 26.85 -9.35 6.83
N THR A 109 28.14 -9.01 6.77
CA THR A 109 28.61 -7.72 7.27
C THR A 109 28.41 -6.62 6.22
N PRO A 110 28.06 -5.38 6.61
CA PRO A 110 27.93 -4.27 5.66
C PRO A 110 29.24 -3.97 4.92
N LEU A 111 29.18 -3.95 3.58
CA LEU A 111 30.27 -3.49 2.71
C LEU A 111 30.09 -2.02 2.34
N TYR A 112 28.87 -1.63 1.99
CA TYR A 112 28.55 -0.28 1.53
C TYR A 112 27.10 0.08 1.86
N ARG A 113 26.84 1.37 2.09
CA ARG A 113 25.52 1.95 2.31
C ARG A 113 25.36 3.18 1.45
N PHE A 114 24.23 3.27 0.77
CA PHE A 114 23.77 4.45 0.06
C PHE A 114 22.50 4.99 0.73
N THR A 115 22.41 6.31 0.84
CA THR A 115 21.18 7.03 1.20
C THR A 115 21.12 8.31 0.37
N ALA A 116 19.99 8.58 -0.27
CA ALA A 116 19.76 9.80 -1.06
C ALA A 116 19.65 11.04 -0.17
N ASP A 117 19.06 10.86 1.01
CA ASP A 117 18.98 11.87 2.07
C ASP A 117 19.89 11.47 3.25
N ALA A 118 20.83 12.35 3.60
CA ALA A 118 21.71 12.12 4.74
C ALA A 118 20.95 12.08 6.08
N GLU A 119 19.78 12.74 6.16
CA GLU A 119 18.95 12.81 7.37
C GLU A 119 18.16 11.50 7.61
N TYR A 120 17.90 10.71 6.57
CA TYR A 120 17.17 9.44 6.63
C TYR A 120 18.06 8.21 6.41
N SER A 121 19.27 8.19 6.99
CA SER A 121 20.13 7.02 6.96
C SER A 121 19.74 6.03 8.07
N PRO A 122 19.13 4.87 7.75
CA PRO A 122 18.71 3.91 8.79
C PRO A 122 19.93 3.43 9.58
N SER A 123 19.85 3.51 10.90
CA SER A 123 20.94 3.09 11.78
C SER A 123 21.17 1.58 11.68
N THR A 124 22.33 1.09 12.13
CA THR A 124 22.61 -0.35 12.19
C THR A 124 21.59 -1.08 13.08
N ASP A 125 21.03 -0.41 14.09
CA ASP A 125 20.00 -0.96 14.95
C ASP A 125 18.62 -1.07 14.27
N ASP A 126 18.28 -0.13 13.38
CA ASP A 126 17.02 -0.18 12.62
C ASP A 126 17.01 -1.38 11.65
N LEU A 127 18.15 -1.63 10.99
CA LEU A 127 18.31 -2.79 10.11
C LEU A 127 18.21 -4.12 10.85
N ARG A 128 18.66 -4.18 12.12
CA ARG A 128 18.58 -5.40 12.94
C ARG A 128 17.15 -5.74 13.35
N LYS A 129 16.28 -4.73 13.48
CA LYS A 129 14.86 -4.88 13.83
C LYS A 129 13.96 -5.22 12.63
N ALA A 130 14.43 -4.99 11.41
CA ALA A 130 13.68 -5.27 10.18
C ALA A 130 13.75 -6.74 9.71
N LYS A 131 14.44 -7.60 10.46
CA LYS A 131 14.60 -9.04 10.21
C LYS A 131 13.51 -9.84 10.93
#